data_AF-A0A3N2GXN7-F1
#
_entry.id   AF-A0A3N2GXN7-F1
#
_cell.length_a   1.000
_cell.length_b   1.000
_cell.length_c   1.000
_cell.angle_alpha   90.00
_cell.angle_beta   90.00
_cell.angle_gamma   90.00
#
_symmetry.space_group_name_H-M   'P 1'
#
loop_
_entity.id
_entity.type
_entity.pdbx_description
1 polymer ?
#
loop_
_entity_poly.entity_id
_entity_poly.type
_entity_poly.pdbx_seq_one_letter_code
_entity_poly.pdbx_strand_id
1 'polypeptide(L)'
;MRLKSPSWRKILTGTAAVALAAGAVTYTGTSSAYADVQVVTDSKTGADGKQYWVENHLVGGDVNKIRSENNGQRKEWLLVWAGDENIADTVVKDVKNLPGTISGGLNKAKNALPGPDFLAVIDATEGSPTYGKVVNTATVGPLVENEPHHMQYVWHKGDTIYAGALFAAATYAFDVSALPQLKLKGVSLPTQTLGGSVPDAYWVLKDGTAYGTYMGGPVAPGPYTYANGQTVISNGFAGSPGEVVRFDQNAQVLSQTSAATPQGDNAKLCENLPTLGQPTCANPHGIQAREDLNTLVTSDYAEPRNIILDPVKQPSPYLRRPTVRTWDISDRNNPKLKAVSYLPDGPRAGDYDPLYAESRAVMETTVTNLPGHKGAFAQTMQGGAVFYTPDITKAEPHWYQVWDDGAANRALGNNDSIGASSNGGWIQTSPDDRFLYRAIQGRQKGTLGPDDPGTTGGVYVLNIENLLAQGPDWAGPGIQTKEQARSGADNGVLPTLAGAAPINPGTPGAGPHWGAYDNFELGEDGFYHEVTSPDRLAVSNYFVARSGLDGDHKVNIVKLSPDGKATVDQNFRDEFTGQVGINFNRKSWPHGDFGNAKPHSELFVVADADVK
;
A
#
# COMPACT_ATOMS: atom_id res chain seq x y z
N MET A 1 -34.42 -75.99 8.68
CA MET A 1 -34.94 -75.19 9.81
C MET A 1 -35.23 -73.79 9.28
N ARG A 2 -36.47 -73.33 9.41
CA ARG A 2 -36.96 -72.00 9.00
C ARG A 2 -36.59 -70.93 10.03
N LEU A 3 -36.77 -69.66 9.62
CA LEU A 3 -36.92 -68.39 10.37
C LEU A 3 -35.63 -67.59 10.57
N LYS A 4 -35.61 -66.25 10.53
CA LYS A 4 -36.37 -65.15 9.88
C LYS A 4 -35.54 -63.88 10.23
N SER A 5 -35.50 -62.86 9.37
CA SER A 5 -35.01 -61.51 9.74
C SER A 5 -35.89 -60.87 10.84
N PRO A 6 -35.45 -59.76 11.46
CA PRO A 6 -35.89 -58.47 10.92
C PRO A 6 -34.84 -57.35 10.90
N SER A 7 -35.01 -56.57 9.85
CA SER A 7 -34.60 -55.21 9.58
C SER A 7 -34.86 -54.21 10.72
N TRP A 8 -33.84 -53.45 11.09
CA TRP A 8 -34.01 -52.05 11.48
C TRP A 8 -32.71 -51.27 11.23
N ARG A 9 -32.84 -49.98 10.88
CA ARG A 9 -31.80 -49.02 10.44
C ARG A 9 -31.42 -49.02 8.96
N LYS A 10 -32.41 -48.74 8.11
CA LYS A 10 -32.25 -47.87 6.93
C LYS A 10 -33.49 -47.00 6.83
N ILE A 11 -33.36 -45.72 7.15
CA ILE A 11 -34.18 -44.54 6.78
C ILE A 11 -33.66 -43.43 7.71
N LEU A 12 -32.90 -42.47 7.15
CA LEU A 12 -32.68 -41.08 7.61
C LEU A 12 -31.35 -40.47 7.10
N THR A 13 -30.98 -40.71 5.84
CA THR A 13 -29.88 -39.98 5.17
C THR A 13 -30.20 -39.71 3.70
N GLY A 14 -31.45 -39.35 3.40
CA GLY A 14 -31.91 -39.15 2.02
C GLY A 14 -32.72 -37.87 1.76
N THR A 15 -32.90 -36.99 2.74
CA THR A 15 -33.83 -35.85 2.61
C THR A 15 -33.39 -34.59 3.36
N ALA A 16 -32.08 -34.33 3.40
CA ALA A 16 -31.53 -33.06 3.90
C ALA A 16 -30.70 -32.29 2.85
N ALA A 17 -30.45 -32.86 1.66
CA ALA A 17 -29.56 -32.27 0.67
C ALA A 17 -30.27 -31.62 -0.54
N VAL A 18 -31.61 -31.64 -0.61
CA VAL A 18 -32.37 -31.11 -1.75
C VAL A 18 -33.33 -29.97 -1.36
N ALA A 19 -33.39 -29.59 -0.08
CA ALA A 19 -34.22 -28.47 0.40
C ALA A 19 -33.40 -27.21 0.80
N LEU A 20 -32.16 -27.08 0.30
CA LEU A 20 -31.32 -25.88 0.51
C LEU A 20 -31.13 -25.05 -0.78
N ALA A 21 -31.74 -25.43 -1.90
CA ALA A 21 -31.61 -24.74 -3.18
C ALA A 21 -32.87 -23.98 -3.62
N ALA A 22 -33.93 -23.93 -2.81
CA ALA A 22 -35.14 -23.20 -3.14
C ALA A 22 -35.84 -22.72 -1.86
N GLY A 23 -35.54 -21.49 -1.42
CA GLY A 23 -36.23 -20.87 -0.28
C GLY A 23 -35.37 -19.93 0.56
N ALA A 24 -34.85 -18.86 -0.05
CA ALA A 24 -34.39 -17.69 0.69
C ALA A 24 -34.81 -16.42 -0.06
N VAL A 25 -36.12 -16.24 -0.18
CA VAL A 25 -36.74 -14.95 -0.52
C VAL A 25 -37.65 -14.59 0.65
N THR A 26 -37.39 -13.41 1.23
CA THR A 26 -38.06 -12.71 2.34
C THR A 26 -37.80 -13.26 3.76
N TYR A 27 -37.56 -12.46 4.81
CA TYR A 27 -37.99 -11.09 5.07
C TYR A 27 -37.00 -10.33 6.00
N THR A 28 -36.96 -9.03 5.76
CA THR A 28 -36.16 -7.94 6.32
C THR A 28 -36.54 -7.54 7.75
N GLY A 29 -35.55 -7.11 8.54
CA GLY A 29 -35.81 -6.54 9.86
C GLY A 29 -34.56 -6.10 10.61
N THR A 30 -33.68 -5.33 9.97
CA THR A 30 -32.62 -4.58 10.65
C THR A 30 -32.62 -3.16 10.10
N SER A 31 -32.69 -2.17 10.98
CA SER A 31 -32.59 -0.75 10.66
C SER A 31 -31.39 -0.51 9.75
N SER A 32 -31.60 -0.28 8.45
CA SER A 32 -30.48 -0.10 7.52
C SER A 32 -29.91 1.30 7.69
N ALA A 33 -28.66 1.38 8.11
CA ALA A 33 -27.90 2.64 8.14
C ALA A 33 -27.90 3.33 6.77
N TYR A 34 -28.02 2.53 5.69
CA TYR A 34 -28.19 2.97 4.31
C TYR A 34 -29.58 2.58 3.83
N ALA A 35 -30.55 3.48 3.93
CA ALA A 35 -31.95 3.23 3.56
C ALA A 35 -32.25 3.48 2.06
N ASP A 36 -31.30 4.07 1.34
CA ASP A 36 -31.43 4.44 -0.07
C ASP A 36 -30.08 4.20 -0.75
N VAL A 37 -29.88 3.01 -1.34
CA VAL A 37 -28.65 2.64 -2.07
C VAL A 37 -29.01 2.36 -3.52
N GLN A 38 -28.39 3.11 -4.44
CA GLN A 38 -28.49 2.87 -5.87
C GLN A 38 -27.33 1.98 -6.30
N VAL A 39 -27.66 0.83 -6.90
CA VAL A 39 -26.67 -0.12 -7.41
C VAL A 39 -26.42 0.08 -8.90
N VAL A 40 -25.16 0.19 -9.31
CA VAL A 40 -24.75 0.29 -10.72
C VAL A 40 -23.52 -0.57 -10.98
N THR A 41 -23.68 -1.55 -11.87
CA THR A 41 -22.62 -2.52 -12.22
C THR A 41 -22.04 -2.20 -13.61
N ASP A 42 -20.71 -2.18 -13.71
CA ASP A 42 -19.98 -2.17 -14.98
C ASP A 42 -19.10 -3.43 -15.05
N SER A 43 -19.04 -4.09 -16.21
CA SER A 43 -18.32 -5.35 -16.37
C SER A 43 -17.42 -5.38 -17.60
N LYS A 44 -16.36 -6.18 -17.51
CA LYS A 44 -15.39 -6.45 -18.57
C LYS A 44 -15.10 -7.94 -18.68
N THR A 45 -14.85 -8.39 -19.89
CA THR A 45 -14.36 -9.75 -20.14
C THR A 45 -12.86 -9.80 -19.91
N GLY A 46 -12.40 -10.62 -18.96
CA GLY A 46 -10.98 -10.86 -18.71
C GLY A 46 -10.35 -11.73 -19.79
N ALA A 47 -9.02 -11.86 -19.77
CA ALA A 47 -8.29 -12.68 -20.73
C ALA A 47 -8.61 -14.19 -20.66
N ASP A 48 -9.19 -14.65 -19.54
CA ASP A 48 -9.68 -16.03 -19.38
C ASP A 48 -11.11 -16.24 -19.92
N GLY A 49 -11.71 -15.21 -20.52
CA GLY A 49 -13.06 -15.24 -21.08
C GLY A 49 -14.18 -15.05 -20.05
N LYS A 50 -13.88 -14.87 -18.76
CA LYS A 50 -14.89 -14.65 -17.72
C LYS A 50 -15.23 -13.17 -17.56
N GLN A 51 -16.41 -12.91 -16.99
CA GLN A 51 -16.80 -11.55 -16.60
C GLN A 51 -16.15 -11.17 -15.27
N TYR A 52 -15.58 -9.98 -15.25
CA TYR A 52 -15.11 -9.26 -14.08
C TYR A 52 -15.92 -7.97 -13.98
N TRP A 53 -16.18 -7.49 -12.78
CA TRP A 53 -17.04 -6.33 -12.61
C TRP A 53 -16.59 -5.44 -11.47
N VAL A 54 -17.06 -4.19 -11.56
CA VAL A 54 -17.17 -3.27 -10.45
C VAL A 54 -18.65 -2.97 -10.22
N GLU A 55 -19.11 -3.08 -8.99
CA GLU A 55 -20.49 -2.78 -8.60
C GLU A 55 -20.52 -1.64 -7.59
N ASN A 56 -21.05 -0.51 -8.03
CA ASN A 56 -21.18 0.71 -7.22
C ASN A 56 -22.44 0.62 -6.37
N HIS A 57 -22.30 1.00 -5.10
CA HIS A 57 -23.37 1.09 -4.11
C HIS A 57 -23.46 2.53 -3.62
N LEU A 58 -24.12 3.36 -4.42
CA LEU A 58 -24.23 4.80 -4.23
C LEU A 58 -25.25 5.12 -3.13
N VAL A 59 -24.84 5.82 -2.07
CA VAL A 59 -25.74 6.23 -0.98
C VAL A 59 -26.64 7.37 -1.48
N GLY A 60 -27.84 7.05 -1.94
CA GLY A 60 -28.76 7.95 -2.66
C GLY A 60 -29.09 9.23 -1.91
N GLY A 61 -29.33 9.16 -0.60
CA GLY A 61 -29.56 10.35 0.24
C GLY A 61 -28.38 11.32 0.25
N ASP A 62 -27.15 10.82 0.24
CA ASP A 62 -25.94 11.63 0.23
C ASP A 62 -25.56 12.04 -1.20
N VAL A 63 -25.73 11.19 -2.21
CA VAL A 63 -25.55 11.55 -3.62
C VAL A 63 -26.54 12.63 -4.07
N ASN A 64 -27.79 12.58 -3.60
CA ASN A 64 -28.76 13.63 -3.86
C ASN A 64 -28.39 14.93 -3.14
N LYS A 65 -27.93 14.85 -1.90
CA LYS A 65 -27.38 16.00 -1.16
C LYS A 65 -26.20 16.61 -1.89
N ILE A 66 -25.20 15.81 -2.27
CA ILE A 66 -24.05 16.21 -3.09
C ILE A 66 -24.50 16.94 -4.37
N ARG A 67 -25.51 16.41 -5.07
CA ARG A 67 -26.08 17.03 -6.28
C ARG A 67 -26.87 18.32 -5.99
N SER A 68 -27.33 18.52 -4.75
CA SER A 68 -28.20 19.63 -4.33
C SER A 68 -27.52 20.69 -3.44
N GLU A 69 -26.31 20.43 -2.93
CA GLU A 69 -25.65 21.24 -1.90
C GLU A 69 -24.86 22.44 -2.44
N ASN A 70 -24.97 23.55 -1.69
CA ASN A 70 -24.17 24.78 -1.68
C ASN A 70 -23.69 25.32 -3.03
N ASN A 71 -24.57 25.99 -3.79
CA ASN A 71 -24.20 26.75 -4.99
C ASN A 71 -23.49 25.95 -6.11
N GLY A 72 -23.48 24.62 -6.06
CA GLY A 72 -22.72 23.81 -7.02
C GLY A 72 -21.23 23.73 -6.72
N GLN A 73 -20.84 23.69 -5.44
CA GLN A 73 -19.45 23.38 -5.05
C GLN A 73 -19.07 21.99 -5.57
N ARG A 74 -18.00 21.94 -6.35
CA ARG A 74 -17.45 20.70 -6.88
C ARG A 74 -16.89 19.84 -5.77
N LYS A 75 -16.90 18.52 -6.00
CA LYS A 75 -16.50 17.55 -5.00
C LYS A 75 -15.13 16.99 -5.27
N GLU A 76 -14.48 16.71 -4.16
CA GLU A 76 -13.24 16.00 -4.10
C GLU A 76 -13.42 14.76 -3.24
N TRP A 77 -12.72 13.70 -3.62
CA TRP A 77 -12.95 12.36 -3.10
C TRP A 77 -11.64 11.77 -2.60
N LEU A 78 -11.73 11.05 -1.49
CA LEU A 78 -10.70 10.12 -1.07
C LEU A 78 -11.15 8.72 -1.44
N LEU A 79 -10.43 8.10 -2.38
CA LEU A 79 -10.65 6.71 -2.76
C LEU A 79 -9.74 5.84 -1.90
N VAL A 80 -10.30 4.82 -1.25
CA VAL A 80 -9.55 3.92 -0.36
C VAL A 80 -9.76 2.48 -0.84
N TRP A 81 -8.67 1.81 -1.22
CA TRP A 81 -8.67 0.41 -1.63
C TRP A 81 -8.60 -0.49 -0.40
N ALA A 82 -9.67 -1.27 -0.18
CA ALA A 82 -9.86 -1.99 1.06
C ALA A 82 -10.34 -3.42 0.84
N GLY A 83 -9.77 -4.35 1.62
CA GLY A 83 -10.16 -5.75 1.61
C GLY A 83 -11.12 -6.10 2.72
N ASP A 84 -11.99 -7.09 2.49
CA ASP A 84 -12.83 -7.66 3.53
C ASP A 84 -11.96 -8.39 4.59
N GLU A 85 -12.25 -8.21 5.88
CA GLU A 85 -11.61 -8.97 6.96
C GLU A 85 -12.37 -10.27 7.20
N ASN A 86 -11.69 -11.41 7.09
CA ASN A 86 -12.33 -12.71 7.25
C ASN A 86 -11.60 -13.67 8.22
N ILE A 87 -12.10 -14.90 8.35
CA ILE A 87 -11.58 -15.87 9.31
C ILE A 87 -10.13 -16.29 9.02
N ALA A 88 -9.68 -16.29 7.76
CA ALA A 88 -8.30 -16.60 7.40
C ALA A 88 -7.32 -15.55 7.94
N ASP A 89 -7.78 -14.31 8.11
CA ASP A 89 -6.98 -13.20 8.64
C ASP A 89 -6.86 -13.25 10.16
N THR A 90 -7.95 -13.59 10.85
CA THR A 90 -8.00 -13.59 12.33
C THR A 90 -7.37 -14.84 12.96
N VAL A 91 -7.38 -15.99 12.27
CA VAL A 91 -6.82 -17.26 12.77
C VAL A 91 -5.29 -17.21 12.93
N VAL A 92 -4.58 -16.35 12.21
CA VAL A 92 -3.11 -16.23 12.33
C VAL A 92 -2.69 -15.79 13.75
N LYS A 93 -3.49 -14.97 14.42
CA LYS A 93 -3.27 -14.58 15.83
C LYS A 93 -3.50 -15.78 16.78
N ASP A 94 -4.46 -16.66 16.46
CA ASP A 94 -4.81 -17.85 17.25
C ASP A 94 -3.84 -19.03 17.05
N VAL A 95 -3.14 -19.13 15.92
CA VAL A 95 -2.15 -20.20 15.68
C VAL A 95 -0.93 -20.08 16.61
N LYS A 96 -0.62 -18.88 17.12
CA LYS A 96 0.40 -18.70 18.16
C LYS A 96 -0.02 -19.27 19.52
N ASN A 97 -1.32 -19.50 19.75
CA ASN A 97 -1.87 -19.99 21.03
C ASN A 97 -3.04 -20.96 20.82
N LEU A 98 -2.76 -22.24 20.53
CA LEU A 98 -3.79 -23.30 20.60
C LEU A 98 -3.37 -24.38 21.61
N PRO A 99 -4.30 -24.74 22.52
CA PRO A 99 -5.30 -25.73 22.09
C PRO A 99 -6.76 -25.30 22.29
N GLY A 100 -7.55 -25.54 21.24
CA GLY A 100 -8.95 -25.94 21.24
C GLY A 100 -9.98 -25.06 21.95
N THR A 101 -10.76 -24.30 21.18
CA THR A 101 -12.24 -24.35 21.19
C THR A 101 -12.84 -23.33 20.21
N ILE A 102 -13.71 -23.80 19.31
CA ILE A 102 -14.62 -22.95 18.55
C ILE A 102 -15.81 -22.65 19.47
N SER A 103 -15.81 -21.49 20.13
CA SER A 103 -16.85 -21.10 21.11
C SER A 103 -17.61 -19.81 20.77
N GLY A 104 -17.63 -19.40 19.49
CA GLY A 104 -17.96 -18.01 19.10
C GLY A 104 -19.33 -17.67 18.49
N GLY A 105 -20.27 -18.61 18.34
CA GLY A 105 -21.66 -18.30 17.91
C GLY A 105 -21.85 -17.83 16.45
N LEU A 106 -23.13 -17.63 16.05
CA LEU A 106 -23.59 -17.42 14.67
C LEU A 106 -23.04 -16.15 13.97
N ASN A 107 -22.67 -15.11 14.73
CA ASN A 107 -22.10 -13.88 14.18
C ASN A 107 -20.64 -14.07 13.71
N LYS A 108 -19.87 -14.96 14.37
CA LYS A 108 -18.53 -15.35 13.89
C LYS A 108 -18.59 -16.17 12.59
N ALA A 109 -19.71 -16.86 12.33
CA ALA A 109 -19.89 -17.66 11.12
C ALA A 109 -20.29 -16.85 9.88
N LYS A 110 -20.86 -15.64 10.06
CA LYS A 110 -21.16 -14.72 8.94
C LYS A 110 -19.92 -13.96 8.47
N ASN A 111 -19.09 -13.49 9.39
CA ASN A 111 -17.78 -12.87 9.11
C ASN A 111 -16.68 -13.92 8.80
N ALA A 112 -17.06 -15.18 8.53
CA ALA A 112 -16.11 -16.25 8.23
C ALA A 112 -16.01 -16.56 6.73
N LEU A 113 -16.97 -16.09 5.93
CA LEU A 113 -16.92 -16.24 4.47
C LEU A 113 -16.38 -14.94 3.86
N PRO A 114 -15.51 -15.03 2.83
CA PRO A 114 -14.96 -13.84 2.20
C PRO A 114 -16.05 -12.95 1.60
N GLY A 115 -16.08 -11.69 2.03
CA GLY A 115 -16.78 -10.61 1.36
C GLY A 115 -16.03 -10.11 0.11
N PRO A 116 -16.66 -9.25 -0.69
CA PRO A 116 -15.99 -8.63 -1.82
C PRO A 116 -15.02 -7.55 -1.35
N ASP A 117 -13.86 -7.47 -2.00
CA ASP A 117 -12.97 -6.32 -1.88
C ASP A 117 -13.57 -5.09 -2.59
N PHE A 118 -13.22 -3.87 -2.17
CA PHE A 118 -13.86 -2.67 -2.70
C PHE A 118 -13.02 -1.40 -2.61
N LEU A 119 -13.38 -0.43 -3.46
CA LEU A 119 -13.00 0.98 -3.29
C LEU A 119 -14.07 1.68 -2.46
N ALA A 120 -13.71 2.19 -1.29
CA ALA A 120 -14.53 3.15 -0.56
C ALA A 120 -14.33 4.54 -1.18
N VAL A 121 -15.42 5.24 -1.51
CA VAL A 121 -15.38 6.64 -1.96
C VAL A 121 -15.88 7.51 -0.83
N ILE A 122 -14.99 8.32 -0.27
CA ILE A 122 -15.25 9.19 0.87
C ILE A 122 -15.27 10.63 0.37
N ASP A 123 -16.25 11.43 0.80
CA ASP A 123 -16.24 12.87 0.50
C ASP A 123 -15.12 13.57 1.29
N ALA A 124 -14.13 14.07 0.57
CA ALA A 124 -12.97 14.79 1.10
C ALA A 124 -13.09 16.32 0.91
N THR A 125 -14.26 16.82 0.49
CA THR A 125 -14.49 18.24 0.27
C THR A 125 -14.57 18.98 1.60
N GLU A 126 -13.60 19.84 1.91
CA GLU A 126 -13.62 20.61 3.16
C GLU A 126 -14.87 21.51 3.24
N GLY A 127 -15.48 21.56 4.43
CA GLY A 127 -16.70 22.33 4.68
C GLY A 127 -17.99 21.69 4.15
N SER A 128 -17.91 20.58 3.41
CA SER A 128 -19.07 19.80 3.00
C SER A 128 -19.80 19.19 4.21
N PRO A 129 -21.14 19.18 4.26
CA PRO A 129 -21.89 18.50 5.32
C PRO A 129 -21.83 16.96 5.22
N THR A 130 -21.26 16.44 4.12
CA THR A 130 -20.91 15.03 3.95
C THR A 130 -19.40 14.77 4.07
N TYR A 131 -18.58 15.76 4.46
CA TYR A 131 -17.14 15.57 4.70
C TYR A 131 -16.89 14.40 5.67
N GLY A 132 -16.06 13.44 5.25
CA GLY A 132 -15.79 12.22 6.01
C GLY A 132 -16.85 11.11 5.90
N LYS A 133 -17.84 11.24 5.01
CA LYS A 133 -18.84 10.18 4.81
C LYS A 133 -18.49 9.27 3.64
N VAL A 134 -18.80 7.98 3.80
CA VAL A 134 -18.70 6.99 2.71
C VAL A 134 -19.94 7.13 1.82
N VAL A 135 -19.75 7.61 0.60
CA VAL A 135 -20.86 7.88 -0.34
C VAL A 135 -21.04 6.80 -1.40
N ASN A 136 -20.01 5.95 -1.58
CA ASN A 136 -20.05 4.78 -2.44
C ASN A 136 -19.11 3.71 -1.88
N THR A 137 -19.50 2.44 -2.06
CA THR A 137 -18.54 1.33 -2.09
C THR A 137 -18.64 0.63 -3.43
N ALA A 138 -17.54 0.65 -4.18
CA ALA A 138 -17.41 -0.01 -5.46
C ALA A 138 -16.74 -1.37 -5.26
N THR A 139 -17.57 -2.41 -5.10
CA THR A 139 -17.09 -3.79 -4.90
C THR A 139 -16.58 -4.38 -6.20
N VAL A 140 -15.56 -5.25 -6.12
CA VAL A 140 -15.06 -5.99 -7.28
C VAL A 140 -15.45 -7.46 -7.23
N GLY A 141 -15.50 -8.08 -8.40
CA GLY A 141 -15.65 -9.53 -8.52
C GLY A 141 -15.21 -10.05 -9.89
N PRO A 142 -15.15 -11.38 -10.07
CA PRO A 142 -15.50 -12.45 -9.12
C PRO A 142 -14.39 -12.80 -8.13
N LEU A 143 -13.22 -12.16 -8.21
CA LEU A 143 -12.13 -12.44 -7.29
C LEU A 143 -12.45 -11.86 -5.90
N VAL A 144 -12.16 -12.63 -4.86
CA VAL A 144 -12.32 -12.28 -3.45
C VAL A 144 -11.05 -12.66 -2.70
N GLU A 145 -10.86 -12.10 -1.51
CA GLU A 145 -9.61 -12.25 -0.74
C GLU A 145 -8.38 -11.82 -1.55
N ASN A 146 -8.55 -10.77 -2.36
CA ASN A 146 -7.49 -10.31 -3.26
C ASN A 146 -6.28 -9.76 -2.51
N GLU A 147 -6.48 -9.37 -1.24
CA GLU A 147 -5.57 -8.51 -0.50
C GLU A 147 -5.32 -7.19 -1.26
N PRO A 148 -6.31 -6.29 -1.27
CA PRO A 148 -6.13 -4.91 -1.69
C PRO A 148 -4.88 -4.29 -1.08
N HIS A 149 -3.92 -3.93 -1.91
CA HIS A 149 -2.64 -3.38 -1.46
C HIS A 149 -2.41 -1.99 -2.06
N HIS A 150 -1.40 -1.74 -2.92
CA HIS A 150 -1.20 -0.39 -3.43
C HIS A 150 -2.04 -0.05 -4.68
N MET A 151 -2.35 1.23 -4.76
CA MET A 151 -2.61 1.94 -6.03
C MET A 151 -1.36 2.72 -6.44
N GLN A 152 -1.47 3.60 -7.44
CA GLN A 152 -0.44 4.63 -7.64
C GLN A 152 -0.38 5.63 -6.46
N TYR A 153 0.68 6.43 -6.38
CA TYR A 153 0.92 7.34 -5.25
C TYR A 153 0.23 8.70 -5.34
N VAL A 154 -0.13 9.12 -6.56
CA VAL A 154 -0.79 10.39 -6.88
C VAL A 154 -1.68 10.17 -8.08
N TRP A 155 -2.79 10.90 -8.16
CA TRP A 155 -3.68 10.89 -9.31
C TRP A 155 -3.64 12.27 -9.98
N HIS A 156 -3.54 12.27 -11.31
CA HIS A 156 -3.69 13.45 -12.15
C HIS A 156 -4.96 13.34 -12.99
N LYS A 157 -5.49 14.48 -13.44
CA LYS A 157 -6.69 14.51 -14.28
C LYS A 157 -6.59 13.55 -15.48
N GLY A 158 -7.60 12.68 -15.62
CA GLY A 158 -7.68 11.69 -16.71
C GLY A 158 -6.88 10.41 -16.47
N ASP A 159 -6.19 10.27 -15.34
CA ASP A 159 -5.46 9.05 -15.01
C ASP A 159 -6.42 7.88 -14.79
N THR A 160 -5.98 6.72 -15.29
CA THR A 160 -6.53 5.43 -14.87
C THR A 160 -6.00 5.09 -13.49
N ILE A 161 -6.87 4.60 -12.60
CA ILE A 161 -6.40 4.05 -11.32
C ILE A 161 -6.03 2.58 -11.51
N TYR A 162 -4.77 2.25 -11.21
CA TYR A 162 -4.28 0.88 -11.19
C TYR A 162 -4.24 0.39 -9.75
N ALA A 163 -4.86 -0.74 -9.45
CA ALA A 163 -4.94 -1.27 -8.10
C ALA A 163 -4.49 -2.73 -8.04
N GLY A 164 -3.56 -3.02 -7.15
CA GLY A 164 -3.02 -4.36 -6.93
C GLY A 164 -3.95 -5.24 -6.08
N ALA A 165 -4.10 -6.48 -6.54
CA ALA A 165 -4.67 -7.60 -5.80
C ALA A 165 -3.53 -8.57 -5.45
N LEU A 166 -2.91 -8.34 -4.30
CA LEU A 166 -1.61 -8.91 -3.94
C LEU A 166 -1.62 -10.44 -3.89
N PHE A 167 -2.65 -11.06 -3.29
CA PHE A 167 -2.77 -12.52 -3.20
C PHE A 167 -3.25 -13.15 -4.51
N ALA A 168 -4.18 -12.49 -5.20
CA ALA A 168 -4.70 -13.01 -6.47
C ALA A 168 -3.74 -12.81 -7.65
N ALA A 169 -2.64 -12.07 -7.45
CA ALA A 169 -1.70 -11.65 -8.47
C ALA A 169 -2.37 -11.01 -9.70
N ALA A 170 -3.35 -10.14 -9.43
CA ALA A 170 -4.11 -9.40 -10.44
C ALA A 170 -3.93 -7.88 -10.28
N THR A 171 -4.16 -7.15 -11.37
CA THR A 171 -4.18 -5.69 -11.38
C THR A 171 -5.48 -5.22 -12.01
N TYR A 172 -6.23 -4.38 -11.30
CA TYR A 172 -7.43 -3.75 -11.82
C TYR A 172 -7.09 -2.37 -12.39
N ALA A 173 -7.79 -1.98 -13.47
CA ALA A 173 -7.79 -0.62 -14.00
C ALA A 173 -9.19 -0.02 -13.86
N PHE A 174 -9.31 1.11 -13.16
CA PHE A 174 -10.57 1.81 -12.93
C PHE A 174 -10.62 3.17 -13.65
N ASP A 175 -11.79 3.50 -14.14
CA ASP A 175 -12.17 4.83 -14.63
C ASP A 175 -12.91 5.57 -13.52
N VAL A 176 -12.40 6.76 -13.19
CA VAL A 176 -12.88 7.65 -12.13
C VAL A 176 -13.35 9.01 -12.66
N SER A 177 -13.49 9.15 -13.98
CA SER A 177 -13.91 10.41 -14.62
C SER A 177 -15.30 10.89 -14.19
N ALA A 178 -16.14 9.99 -13.66
CA ALA A 178 -17.54 10.23 -13.29
C ALA A 178 -17.82 9.98 -11.79
N LEU A 179 -16.84 10.22 -10.92
CA LEU A 179 -17.00 10.08 -9.47
C LEU A 179 -18.27 10.80 -8.96
N PRO A 180 -18.95 10.25 -7.93
CA PRO A 180 -18.53 9.14 -7.08
C PRO A 180 -18.74 7.73 -7.68
N GLN A 181 -19.21 7.61 -8.92
CA GLN A 181 -19.33 6.31 -9.61
C GLN A 181 -18.04 5.94 -10.33
N LEU A 182 -17.60 4.68 -10.20
CA LEU A 182 -16.46 4.11 -10.91
C LEU A 182 -16.92 3.17 -12.02
N LYS A 183 -16.06 2.96 -13.02
CA LYS A 183 -16.19 1.89 -14.02
C LYS A 183 -14.94 1.04 -14.08
N LEU A 184 -15.07 -0.20 -14.51
CA LEU A 184 -13.93 -1.09 -14.70
C LEU A 184 -13.42 -0.87 -16.13
N LYS A 185 -12.16 -0.49 -16.33
CA LYS A 185 -11.56 -0.44 -17.67
C LYS A 185 -11.07 -1.80 -18.10
N GLY A 186 -10.44 -2.53 -17.17
CA GLY A 186 -9.96 -3.89 -17.40
C GLY A 186 -9.29 -4.51 -16.19
N VAL A 187 -8.81 -5.73 -16.37
CA VAL A 187 -8.10 -6.51 -15.35
C VAL A 187 -6.96 -7.29 -16.02
N SER A 188 -5.78 -7.25 -15.41
CA SER A 188 -4.68 -8.15 -15.70
C SER A 188 -4.76 -9.34 -14.74
N LEU A 189 -4.72 -10.55 -15.27
CA LEU A 189 -4.75 -11.81 -14.51
C LEU A 189 -3.35 -12.43 -14.40
N PRO A 190 -3.10 -13.34 -13.44
CA PRO A 190 -1.81 -14.02 -13.29
C PRO A 190 -1.32 -14.73 -14.56
N THR A 191 -2.24 -15.15 -15.43
CA THR A 191 -1.94 -15.79 -16.71
C THR A 191 -1.32 -14.84 -17.74
N GLN A 192 -1.43 -13.52 -17.54
CA GLN A 192 -0.87 -12.49 -18.40
C GLN A 192 0.50 -12.01 -17.90
N THR A 193 0.80 -12.19 -16.61
CA THR A 193 2.07 -11.82 -15.98
C THR A 193 2.83 -13.05 -15.49
N LEU A 194 3.01 -14.08 -16.33
CA LEU A 194 3.67 -15.32 -15.89
C LEU A 194 5.11 -15.13 -15.40
N GLY A 195 5.76 -14.02 -15.79
CA GLY A 195 7.11 -13.63 -15.39
C GLY A 195 7.20 -13.03 -13.98
N GLY A 196 6.07 -12.76 -13.33
CA GLY A 196 6.01 -12.13 -12.03
C GLY A 196 4.77 -12.51 -11.24
N SER A 197 4.79 -12.21 -9.95
CA SER A 197 3.66 -12.42 -9.04
C SER A 197 3.68 -11.36 -7.96
N VAL A 198 2.62 -11.27 -7.15
CA VAL A 198 2.54 -10.32 -6.03
C VAL A 198 2.71 -8.87 -6.52
N PRO A 199 1.72 -8.34 -7.27
CA PRO A 199 1.71 -6.94 -7.67
C PRO A 199 1.69 -6.07 -6.42
N ASP A 200 2.48 -5.01 -6.44
CA ASP A 200 2.68 -4.16 -5.29
C ASP A 200 2.32 -2.71 -5.63
N ALA A 201 3.23 -1.91 -6.22
CA ALA A 201 3.05 -0.48 -6.46
C ALA A 201 3.00 -0.08 -7.94
N TYR A 202 2.47 1.12 -8.22
CA TYR A 202 2.28 1.64 -9.58
C TYR A 202 2.74 3.08 -9.75
N TRP A 203 3.21 3.41 -10.96
CA TRP A 203 3.49 4.78 -11.38
C TRP A 203 2.91 5.04 -12.77
N VAL A 204 2.00 6.02 -12.87
CA VAL A 204 1.35 6.42 -14.12
C VAL A 204 2.25 7.41 -14.87
N LEU A 205 2.40 7.20 -16.17
CA LEU A 205 3.17 8.06 -17.07
C LEU A 205 2.27 9.08 -17.77
N LYS A 206 2.87 10.12 -18.34
CA LYS A 206 2.17 11.18 -19.08
C LYS A 206 1.34 10.70 -20.28
N ASP A 207 1.62 9.51 -20.80
CA ASP A 207 0.83 8.89 -21.87
C ASP A 207 -0.37 8.05 -21.35
N GLY A 208 -0.56 8.03 -20.02
CA GLY A 208 -1.59 7.28 -19.31
C GLY A 208 -1.29 5.78 -19.15
N THR A 209 -0.19 5.27 -19.71
CA THR A 209 0.32 3.93 -19.38
C THR A 209 0.92 3.94 -17.97
N ALA A 210 1.11 2.76 -17.37
CA ALA A 210 1.73 2.66 -16.06
C ALA A 210 2.84 1.61 -16.04
N TYR A 211 3.84 1.83 -15.19
CA TYR A 211 4.66 0.74 -14.68
C TYR A 211 4.11 0.25 -13.35
N GLY A 212 4.14 -1.06 -13.13
CA GLY A 212 3.85 -1.70 -11.85
C GLY A 212 5.00 -2.60 -11.43
N THR A 213 5.23 -2.69 -10.12
CA THR A 213 6.17 -3.65 -9.53
C THR A 213 5.47 -4.93 -9.15
N TYR A 214 6.11 -6.06 -9.46
CA TYR A 214 5.69 -7.38 -9.04
C TYR A 214 6.83 -7.96 -8.22
N MET A 215 6.65 -7.97 -6.89
CA MET A 215 7.69 -8.35 -5.95
C MET A 215 8.13 -9.81 -6.13
N GLY A 216 7.16 -10.66 -6.47
CA GLY A 216 7.31 -12.10 -6.61
C GLY A 216 7.83 -12.49 -7.99
N GLY A 217 8.65 -13.54 -8.05
CA GLY A 217 9.15 -14.06 -9.31
C GLY A 217 8.15 -14.85 -10.15
N PRO A 218 8.61 -15.42 -11.28
CA PRO A 218 7.80 -16.24 -12.17
C PRO A 218 6.94 -17.27 -11.44
N VAL A 219 5.72 -17.48 -11.92
CA VAL A 219 4.71 -18.32 -11.25
C VAL A 219 5.23 -19.74 -10.98
N ALA A 220 5.93 -20.32 -11.96
CA ALA A 220 6.58 -21.63 -11.83
C ALA A 220 8.06 -21.50 -11.45
N PRO A 221 8.59 -22.36 -10.56
CA PRO A 221 10.02 -22.41 -10.29
C PRO A 221 10.81 -22.97 -11.49
N GLY A 222 12.07 -22.56 -11.63
CA GLY A 222 12.96 -22.95 -12.73
C GLY A 222 13.23 -21.83 -13.73
N PRO A 223 13.73 -22.16 -14.93
CA PRO A 223 14.02 -21.17 -15.95
C PRO A 223 12.73 -20.56 -16.53
N TYR A 224 12.69 -19.23 -16.63
CA TYR A 224 11.65 -18.48 -17.33
C TYR A 224 12.30 -17.53 -18.33
N THR A 225 11.75 -17.45 -19.54
CA THR A 225 12.25 -16.55 -20.59
C THR A 225 11.19 -15.51 -20.92
N TYR A 226 11.54 -14.24 -20.73
CA TYR A 226 10.71 -13.09 -21.01
C TYR A 226 10.65 -12.80 -22.52
N ALA A 227 9.62 -12.08 -22.95
CA ALA A 227 9.45 -11.68 -24.34
C ALA A 227 10.61 -10.80 -24.86
N ASN A 228 11.27 -10.06 -23.97
CA ASN A 228 12.45 -9.25 -24.29
C ASN A 228 13.76 -10.08 -24.43
N GLY A 229 13.69 -11.40 -24.26
CA GLY A 229 14.82 -12.33 -24.38
C GLY A 229 15.63 -12.56 -23.11
N GLN A 230 15.29 -11.90 -21.99
CA GLN A 230 15.91 -12.21 -20.70
C GLN A 230 15.50 -13.62 -20.24
N THR A 231 16.44 -14.41 -19.72
CA THR A 231 16.16 -15.69 -19.07
C THR A 231 16.66 -15.64 -17.63
N VAL A 232 15.80 -16.01 -16.69
CA VAL A 232 16.12 -16.04 -15.25
C VAL A 232 15.78 -17.40 -14.65
N ILE A 233 16.43 -17.74 -13.55
CA ILE A 233 16.05 -18.89 -12.71
C ILE A 233 15.25 -18.36 -11.52
N SER A 234 14.02 -18.83 -11.37
CA SER A 234 13.09 -18.44 -10.31
C SER A 234 12.88 -19.57 -9.29
N ASN A 235 12.60 -19.20 -8.03
CA ASN A 235 12.13 -20.13 -7.00
C ASN A 235 10.58 -20.15 -6.87
N GLY A 236 9.88 -19.60 -7.87
CA GLY A 236 8.43 -19.71 -8.10
C GLY A 236 7.60 -18.54 -7.56
N PHE A 237 6.27 -18.70 -7.56
CA PHE A 237 5.30 -17.71 -7.10
C PHE A 237 5.62 -17.07 -5.74
N ALA A 238 5.52 -15.75 -5.64
CA ALA A 238 5.91 -14.95 -4.48
C ALA A 238 7.40 -15.11 -4.07
N GLY A 239 8.21 -15.69 -4.94
CA GLY A 239 9.64 -15.88 -4.75
C GLY A 239 10.45 -14.74 -5.38
N SER A 240 11.63 -15.07 -5.90
CA SER A 240 12.54 -14.15 -6.57
C SER A 240 13.10 -14.79 -7.86
N PRO A 241 13.56 -14.01 -8.86
CA PRO A 241 13.52 -12.55 -8.93
C PRO A 241 12.15 -12.03 -9.40
N GLY A 242 11.66 -10.95 -8.79
CA GLY A 242 10.50 -10.20 -9.28
C GLY A 242 10.78 -9.37 -10.53
N GLU A 243 9.82 -8.52 -10.91
CA GLU A 243 9.84 -7.80 -12.18
C GLU A 243 9.17 -6.42 -12.15
N VAL A 244 9.40 -5.66 -13.22
CA VAL A 244 8.62 -4.49 -13.59
C VAL A 244 7.74 -4.85 -14.79
N VAL A 245 6.46 -4.52 -14.69
CA VAL A 245 5.45 -4.74 -15.73
C VAL A 245 4.96 -3.39 -16.25
N ARG A 246 4.79 -3.24 -17.56
CA ARG A 246 4.13 -2.07 -18.16
C ARG A 246 2.72 -2.43 -18.56
N PHE A 247 1.77 -1.54 -18.27
CA PHE A 247 0.36 -1.67 -18.59
C PHE A 247 -0.12 -0.54 -19.49
N ASP A 248 -1.06 -0.85 -20.39
CA ASP A 248 -1.90 0.17 -21.00
C ASP A 248 -3.00 0.65 -20.03
N GLN A 249 -3.74 1.68 -20.44
CA GLN A 249 -4.86 2.26 -19.70
C GLN A 249 -6.02 1.30 -19.35
N ASN A 250 -6.01 0.05 -19.82
CA ASN A 250 -7.01 -0.97 -19.54
C ASN A 250 -6.40 -2.18 -18.80
N ALA A 251 -5.24 -1.99 -18.17
CA ALA A 251 -4.46 -3.05 -17.52
C ALA A 251 -4.02 -4.18 -18.47
N GLN A 252 -3.92 -3.93 -19.78
CA GLN A 252 -3.28 -4.91 -20.68
C GLN A 252 -1.76 -4.82 -20.56
N VAL A 253 -1.12 -5.97 -20.39
CA VAL A 253 0.34 -6.08 -20.27
C VAL A 253 0.99 -5.71 -21.61
N LEU A 254 1.80 -4.66 -21.60
CA LEU A 254 2.60 -4.20 -22.74
C LEU A 254 4.01 -4.78 -22.73
N SER A 255 4.62 -4.91 -21.55
CA SER A 255 5.97 -5.50 -21.38
C SER A 255 6.18 -6.05 -19.97
N GLN A 256 7.03 -7.07 -19.86
CA GLN A 256 7.50 -7.69 -18.61
C GLN A 256 9.02 -7.71 -18.64
N THR A 257 9.68 -7.25 -17.58
CA THR A 257 11.15 -7.19 -17.49
C THR A 257 11.61 -7.57 -16.10
N SER A 258 12.44 -8.62 -16.00
CA SER A 258 12.98 -9.05 -14.71
C SER A 258 13.86 -7.99 -14.07
N ALA A 259 13.76 -7.88 -12.74
CA ALA A 259 14.66 -7.09 -11.93
C ALA A 259 16.00 -7.80 -11.63
N ALA A 260 16.20 -9.03 -12.08
CA ALA A 260 17.45 -9.76 -11.84
C ALA A 260 18.67 -9.14 -12.53
N THR A 261 19.83 -9.23 -11.86
CA THR A 261 21.14 -9.01 -12.46
C THR A 261 21.64 -10.32 -13.09
N PRO A 262 22.25 -10.29 -14.29
CA PRO A 262 22.77 -11.52 -14.92
C PRO A 262 23.85 -12.23 -14.09
N GLN A 263 24.59 -11.48 -13.26
CA GLN A 263 25.70 -11.99 -12.45
C GLN A 263 25.26 -12.50 -11.08
N GLY A 264 24.00 -12.28 -10.70
CA GLY A 264 23.53 -12.45 -9.33
C GLY A 264 23.90 -11.26 -8.44
N ASP A 265 23.19 -11.17 -7.31
CA ASP A 265 23.38 -10.15 -6.28
C ASP A 265 24.28 -10.69 -5.14
N ASN A 266 24.56 -9.86 -4.13
CA ASN A 266 25.40 -10.21 -3.00
C ASN A 266 24.83 -11.38 -2.16
N ALA A 267 25.47 -12.54 -2.25
CA ALA A 267 25.09 -13.77 -1.54
C ALA A 267 25.00 -13.64 -0.01
N LYS A 268 25.68 -12.67 0.61
CA LYS A 268 25.62 -12.45 2.07
C LYS A 268 24.43 -11.59 2.51
N LEU A 269 23.83 -10.86 1.57
CA LEU A 269 22.77 -9.88 1.85
C LEU A 269 21.44 -10.26 1.20
N CYS A 270 21.45 -11.20 0.26
CA CYS A 270 20.31 -11.56 -0.59
C CYS A 270 20.02 -13.06 -0.50
N GLU A 271 19.40 -13.51 0.60
CA GLU A 271 18.99 -14.91 0.72
C GLU A 271 17.70 -15.19 -0.08
N ASN A 272 17.48 -16.42 -0.53
CA ASN A 272 16.26 -16.83 -1.23
C ASN A 272 15.76 -18.17 -0.67
N LEU A 273 14.45 -18.34 -0.54
CA LEU A 273 13.84 -19.58 -0.05
C LEU A 273 12.69 -20.06 -0.95
N PRO A 274 12.83 -21.22 -1.63
CA PRO A 274 14.03 -22.04 -1.76
C PRO A 274 15.23 -21.29 -2.37
N THR A 275 16.44 -21.77 -2.04
CA THR A 275 17.69 -21.15 -2.50
C THR A 275 17.86 -21.27 -4.01
N LEU A 276 18.37 -20.20 -4.61
CA LEU A 276 18.72 -20.11 -6.02
C LEU A 276 20.21 -20.39 -6.22
N GLY A 277 20.58 -20.85 -7.43
CA GLY A 277 22.00 -21.03 -7.79
C GLY A 277 22.79 -19.72 -7.85
N GLN A 278 22.11 -18.62 -8.23
CA GLN A 278 22.61 -17.26 -8.09
C GLN A 278 21.63 -16.50 -7.18
N PRO A 279 22.10 -15.95 -6.04
CA PRO A 279 21.24 -15.21 -5.14
C PRO A 279 20.78 -13.90 -5.79
N THR A 280 19.60 -13.44 -5.40
CA THR A 280 19.04 -12.18 -5.90
C THR A 280 18.28 -11.45 -4.80
N CYS A 281 18.49 -10.14 -4.72
CA CYS A 281 17.68 -9.23 -3.90
C CYS A 281 16.48 -8.69 -4.70
N ALA A 282 16.28 -9.11 -5.95
CA ALA A 282 15.26 -8.58 -6.84
C ALA A 282 13.85 -8.93 -6.37
N ASN A 283 13.27 -8.06 -5.57
CA ASN A 283 11.88 -8.09 -5.11
C ASN A 283 11.35 -6.66 -5.13
N PRO A 284 11.18 -6.08 -6.33
CA PRO A 284 10.85 -4.66 -6.49
C PRO A 284 9.52 -4.35 -5.80
N HIS A 285 9.49 -3.27 -5.03
CA HIS A 285 8.37 -2.82 -4.20
C HIS A 285 7.97 -1.40 -4.59
N GLY A 286 8.41 -0.38 -3.85
CA GLY A 286 8.13 1.02 -4.20
C GLY A 286 8.68 1.42 -5.57
N ILE A 287 7.99 2.31 -6.28
CA ILE A 287 8.29 2.68 -7.67
C ILE A 287 7.99 4.15 -7.98
N GLN A 288 8.92 4.84 -8.65
CA GLN A 288 8.67 6.17 -9.24
C GLN A 288 9.48 6.41 -10.52
N ALA A 289 8.94 7.20 -11.45
CA ALA A 289 9.59 7.54 -12.71
C ALA A 289 9.88 9.04 -12.86
N ARG A 290 11.04 9.37 -13.41
CA ARG A 290 11.40 10.67 -13.97
C ARG A 290 11.48 10.57 -15.47
N GLU A 291 10.36 10.86 -16.13
CA GLU A 291 10.24 10.75 -17.58
C GLU A 291 11.15 11.71 -18.35
N ASP A 292 11.41 12.89 -17.78
CA ASP A 292 12.35 13.87 -18.32
C ASP A 292 13.81 13.38 -18.26
N LEU A 293 14.11 12.47 -17.33
CA LEU A 293 15.42 11.82 -17.19
C LEU A 293 15.47 10.43 -17.83
N ASN A 294 14.35 9.94 -18.40
CA ASN A 294 14.17 8.56 -18.83
C ASN A 294 14.63 7.55 -17.77
N THR A 295 14.35 7.82 -16.50
CA THR A 295 14.81 6.97 -15.39
C THR A 295 13.62 6.53 -14.55
N LEU A 296 13.59 5.24 -14.22
CA LEU A 296 12.69 4.65 -13.22
C LEU A 296 13.53 4.20 -12.02
N VAL A 297 12.98 4.32 -10.82
CA VAL A 297 13.61 3.84 -9.58
C VAL A 297 12.64 2.86 -8.91
N THR A 298 13.17 1.73 -8.45
CA THR A 298 12.42 0.79 -7.60
C THR A 298 13.23 0.41 -6.37
N SER A 299 12.62 0.35 -5.19
CA SER A 299 13.22 -0.28 -4.01
C SER A 299 12.99 -1.79 -4.03
N ASP A 300 13.81 -2.57 -3.31
CA ASP A 300 13.51 -3.97 -3.02
C ASP A 300 13.19 -4.11 -1.51
N TYR A 301 12.05 -4.73 -1.17
CA TYR A 301 11.60 -4.84 0.22
C TYR A 301 11.95 -6.19 0.85
N ALA A 302 11.35 -7.26 0.33
CA ALA A 302 11.49 -8.60 0.88
C ALA A 302 11.06 -9.66 -0.14
N GLU A 303 11.54 -10.90 0.02
CA GLU A 303 10.95 -12.03 -0.72
C GLU A 303 9.54 -12.33 -0.20
N PRO A 304 8.47 -12.06 -0.97
CA PRO A 304 7.12 -11.91 -0.43
C PRO A 304 6.55 -13.21 0.15
N ARG A 305 6.95 -14.38 -0.35
CA ARG A 305 6.53 -15.69 0.15
C ARG A 305 6.70 -15.84 1.66
N ASN A 306 7.75 -15.25 2.21
CA ASN A 306 8.09 -15.31 3.63
C ASN A 306 7.29 -14.29 4.48
N ILE A 307 6.43 -13.49 3.84
CA ILE A 307 5.51 -12.56 4.48
C ILE A 307 4.06 -13.04 4.29
N ILE A 308 3.69 -13.47 3.08
CA ILE A 308 2.28 -13.72 2.75
C ILE A 308 1.85 -15.19 2.83
N LEU A 309 2.80 -16.14 2.75
CA LEU A 309 2.52 -17.59 2.80
C LEU A 309 2.98 -18.26 4.10
N ASP A 310 4.14 -17.89 4.65
CA ASP A 310 4.64 -18.39 5.96
C ASP A 310 5.20 -17.26 6.85
N PRO A 311 4.36 -16.30 7.30
CA PRO A 311 4.78 -15.14 8.09
C PRO A 311 5.30 -15.50 9.49
N VAL A 312 4.99 -16.70 9.99
CA VAL A 312 5.31 -17.13 11.36
C VAL A 312 6.80 -17.44 11.51
N LYS A 313 7.50 -17.71 10.40
CA LYS A 313 8.94 -17.95 10.38
C LYS A 313 9.60 -16.82 9.60
N GLN A 314 10.30 -15.94 10.30
CA GLN A 314 11.35 -15.13 9.68
C GLN A 314 12.67 -15.86 9.91
N PRO A 315 13.07 -16.79 9.01
CA PRO A 315 14.23 -17.63 9.25
C PRO A 315 15.55 -16.85 9.14
N SER A 316 15.52 -15.65 8.55
CA SER A 316 16.71 -14.85 8.31
C SER A 316 16.39 -13.37 8.09
N PRO A 317 17.20 -12.44 8.64
CA PRO A 317 17.11 -11.02 8.35
C PRO A 317 17.45 -10.68 6.90
N TYR A 318 18.17 -11.55 6.18
CA TYR A 318 18.65 -11.31 4.81
C TYR A 318 17.61 -11.63 3.73
N LEU A 319 16.41 -12.04 4.13
CA LEU A 319 15.22 -12.05 3.26
C LEU A 319 14.60 -10.66 3.12
N ARG A 320 14.99 -9.71 3.99
CA ARG A 320 14.67 -8.28 3.86
C ARG A 320 15.78 -7.58 3.09
N ARG A 321 15.42 -7.00 1.95
CA ARG A 321 16.38 -6.52 0.96
C ARG A 321 16.90 -5.13 1.34
N PRO A 322 18.19 -4.86 1.11
CA PRO A 322 18.79 -3.55 1.34
C PRO A 322 19.10 -2.81 0.02
N THR A 323 18.35 -3.08 -1.06
CA THR A 323 18.71 -2.62 -2.40
C THR A 323 17.71 -1.65 -3.01
N VAL A 324 18.22 -0.74 -3.84
CA VAL A 324 17.46 0.13 -4.74
C VAL A 324 17.99 -0.09 -6.15
N ARG A 325 17.08 -0.11 -7.13
CA ARG A 325 17.38 -0.33 -8.54
C ARG A 325 17.03 0.91 -9.35
N THR A 326 17.89 1.24 -10.30
CA THR A 326 17.61 2.28 -11.30
C THR A 326 17.55 1.65 -12.67
N TRP A 327 16.63 2.17 -13.49
CA TRP A 327 16.32 1.63 -14.79
C TRP A 327 16.35 2.73 -15.84
N ASP A 328 16.88 2.41 -17.01
CA ASP A 328 16.71 3.23 -18.22
C ASP A 328 15.38 2.86 -18.87
N ILE A 329 14.48 3.84 -18.98
CA ILE A 329 13.16 3.69 -19.60
C ILE A 329 13.05 4.43 -20.94
N SER A 330 14.16 4.84 -21.56
CA SER A 330 14.17 5.52 -22.86
C SER A 330 13.40 4.75 -23.95
N ASP A 331 13.44 3.41 -23.89
CA ASP A 331 12.45 2.54 -24.51
C ASP A 331 11.42 2.08 -23.47
N ARG A 332 10.22 2.67 -23.52
CA ARG A 332 9.21 2.42 -22.51
C ARG A 332 8.72 0.97 -22.48
N ASN A 333 8.76 0.25 -23.61
CA ASN A 333 8.35 -1.16 -23.68
C ASN A 333 9.48 -2.15 -23.38
N ASN A 334 10.68 -1.65 -23.06
CA ASN A 334 11.82 -2.47 -22.74
C ASN A 334 12.72 -1.78 -21.71
N PRO A 335 12.20 -1.54 -20.49
CA PRO A 335 12.99 -0.93 -19.42
C PRO A 335 14.25 -1.77 -19.18
N LYS A 336 15.40 -1.13 -18.98
CA LYS A 336 16.68 -1.81 -18.77
C LYS A 336 17.22 -1.50 -17.39
N LEU A 337 17.47 -2.55 -16.60
CA LEU A 337 18.15 -2.40 -15.32
C LEU A 337 19.54 -1.80 -15.56
N LYS A 338 19.79 -0.64 -14.95
CA LYS A 338 21.01 0.14 -15.13
C LYS A 338 21.96 -0.04 -13.95
N ALA A 339 21.46 0.07 -12.73
CA ALA A 339 22.26 -0.10 -11.52
C ALA A 339 21.44 -0.73 -10.38
N VAL A 340 22.15 -1.45 -9.53
CA VAL A 340 21.66 -1.95 -8.24
C VAL A 340 22.55 -1.38 -7.16
N SER A 341 21.99 -0.53 -6.30
CA SER A 341 22.69 0.10 -5.19
C SER A 341 22.31 -0.60 -3.89
N TYR A 342 23.31 -0.93 -3.07
CA TYR A 342 23.13 -1.41 -1.71
C TYR A 342 23.12 -0.22 -0.76
N LEU A 343 22.06 -0.06 0.03
CA LEU A 343 22.01 0.96 1.06
C LEU A 343 23.04 0.61 2.16
N PRO A 344 23.85 1.58 2.60
CA PRO A 344 24.84 1.33 3.63
C PRO A 344 24.19 1.12 4.99
N ASP A 345 24.82 0.31 5.83
CA ASP A 345 24.50 0.26 7.25
C ASP A 345 24.97 1.54 7.96
N GLY A 346 24.19 1.97 8.95
CA GLY A 346 24.45 3.17 9.73
C GLY A 346 25.12 2.88 11.07
N PRO A 347 25.25 3.91 11.93
CA PRO A 347 25.96 3.80 13.21
C PRO A 347 25.28 2.89 14.25
N ARG A 348 24.03 2.47 14.05
CA ARG A 348 23.25 1.58 14.93
C ARG A 348 23.21 0.12 14.47
N ALA A 349 23.75 -0.22 13.30
CA ALA A 349 23.60 -1.55 12.70
C ALA A 349 24.05 -2.73 13.59
N GLY A 350 25.00 -2.50 14.50
CA GLY A 350 25.49 -3.51 15.45
C GLY A 350 24.74 -3.57 16.79
N ASP A 351 23.71 -2.76 17.01
CA ASP A 351 23.08 -2.61 18.33
C ASP A 351 22.00 -3.66 18.62
N TYR A 352 21.42 -4.25 17.57
CA TYR A 352 20.28 -5.15 17.66
C TYR A 352 20.43 -6.32 16.67
N ASP A 353 19.36 -7.12 16.53
CA ASP A 353 19.26 -8.09 15.45
C ASP A 353 19.56 -7.41 14.10
N PRO A 354 20.35 -8.04 13.20
CA PRO A 354 20.66 -7.48 11.88
C PRO A 354 19.44 -7.11 11.05
N LEU A 355 18.25 -7.65 11.34
CA LEU A 355 16.96 -7.22 10.77
C LEU A 355 16.70 -5.73 10.95
N TYR A 356 17.18 -5.14 12.05
CA TYR A 356 16.92 -3.75 12.43
C TYR A 356 18.07 -2.79 12.08
N ALA A 357 19.05 -3.25 11.30
CA ALA A 357 20.07 -2.38 10.74
C ALA A 357 19.44 -1.36 9.77
N GLU A 358 20.02 -0.16 9.68
CA GLU A 358 19.43 0.98 8.98
C GLU A 358 19.11 0.68 7.51
N SER A 359 19.89 -0.19 6.86
CA SER A 359 19.74 -0.57 5.45
C SER A 359 18.57 -1.52 5.17
N ARG A 360 17.92 -2.08 6.20
CA ARG A 360 17.07 -3.27 6.01
C ARG A 360 15.63 -2.99 5.67
N ALA A 361 15.18 -3.74 4.67
CA ALA A 361 13.83 -3.75 4.16
C ALA A 361 13.46 -2.40 3.54
N VAL A 362 14.08 -2.12 2.39
CA VAL A 362 13.81 -0.89 1.64
C VAL A 362 12.39 -0.97 1.09
N MET A 363 11.48 -0.24 1.72
CA MET A 363 10.07 -0.37 1.38
C MET A 363 9.72 0.56 0.23
N GLU A 364 9.66 1.85 0.51
CA GLU A 364 9.24 2.86 -0.45
C GLU A 364 10.40 3.72 -0.94
N THR A 365 10.26 4.21 -2.16
CA THR A 365 11.19 5.17 -2.77
C THR A 365 10.42 6.33 -3.37
N THR A 366 11.06 7.50 -3.40
CA THR A 366 10.52 8.69 -4.04
C THR A 366 11.60 9.47 -4.76
N VAL A 367 11.25 10.16 -5.84
CA VAL A 367 12.17 11.03 -6.57
C VAL A 367 11.95 12.49 -6.20
N THR A 368 13.00 13.29 -6.34
CA THR A 368 12.82 14.75 -6.49
C THR A 368 12.10 15.05 -7.79
N ASN A 369 11.39 16.16 -7.88
CA ASN A 369 10.43 16.48 -8.93
C ASN A 369 10.86 17.66 -9.82
N LEU A 370 11.55 18.65 -9.27
CA LEU A 370 11.88 19.89 -9.98
C LEU A 370 12.97 19.68 -11.05
N PRO A 371 12.94 20.48 -12.13
CA PRO A 371 14.03 20.52 -13.10
C PRO A 371 15.38 20.78 -12.43
N GLY A 372 16.39 19.99 -12.76
CA GLY A 372 17.74 20.10 -12.20
C GLY A 372 17.94 19.30 -10.91
N HIS A 373 16.88 19.00 -10.16
CA HIS A 373 16.95 17.99 -9.11
C HIS A 373 16.87 16.61 -9.77
N LYS A 374 17.88 15.77 -9.53
CA LYS A 374 17.97 14.42 -10.08
C LYS A 374 18.02 13.35 -8.98
N GLY A 375 17.73 13.76 -7.76
CA GLY A 375 17.87 12.90 -6.60
C GLY A 375 16.69 11.98 -6.41
N ALA A 376 16.90 10.99 -5.54
CA ALA A 376 15.86 10.12 -5.02
C ALA A 376 16.13 9.78 -3.55
N PHE A 377 15.05 9.51 -2.83
CA PHE A 377 15.04 9.01 -1.47
C PHE A 377 14.55 7.57 -1.43
N ALA A 378 15.04 6.81 -0.45
CA ALA A 378 14.60 5.47 -0.16
C ALA A 378 14.45 5.32 1.35
N GLN A 379 13.35 4.72 1.79
CA GLN A 379 13.12 4.46 3.21
C GLN A 379 13.24 2.99 3.56
N THR A 380 13.60 2.72 4.80
CA THR A 380 13.64 1.37 5.34
C THR A 380 12.59 1.17 6.44
N MET A 381 11.85 0.06 6.36
CA MET A 381 10.80 -0.26 7.32
C MET A 381 11.40 -0.71 8.66
N GLN A 382 12.19 -1.79 8.64
CA GLN A 382 12.80 -2.34 9.85
C GLN A 382 14.02 -1.53 10.29
N GLY A 383 14.76 -0.93 9.36
CA GLY A 383 15.88 -0.07 9.70
C GLY A 383 15.47 1.26 10.36
N GLY A 384 14.33 1.82 9.93
CA GLY A 384 13.83 3.12 10.38
C GLY A 384 14.76 4.26 10.02
N ALA A 385 15.18 4.29 8.74
CA ALA A 385 16.08 5.30 8.20
C ALA A 385 15.60 5.77 6.82
N VAL A 386 16.11 6.94 6.40
CA VAL A 386 15.95 7.47 5.04
C VAL A 386 17.32 7.69 4.42
N PHE A 387 17.44 7.26 3.17
CA PHE A 387 18.63 7.37 2.35
C PHE A 387 18.37 8.30 1.18
N TYR A 388 19.41 8.98 0.71
CA TYR A 388 19.34 9.88 -0.44
C TYR A 388 20.48 9.62 -1.40
N THR A 389 20.17 9.66 -2.70
CA THR A 389 21.15 9.80 -3.77
C THR A 389 20.89 11.12 -4.51
N PRO A 390 21.93 11.92 -4.82
CA PRO A 390 21.75 13.22 -5.47
C PRO A 390 21.49 13.14 -6.98
N ASP A 391 21.82 12.01 -7.62
CA ASP A 391 21.67 11.83 -9.07
C ASP A 391 21.45 10.36 -9.45
N ILE A 392 20.20 10.00 -9.72
CA ILE A 392 19.78 8.68 -10.20
C ILE A 392 20.22 8.39 -11.65
N THR A 393 20.71 9.41 -12.37
CA THR A 393 21.21 9.27 -13.73
C THR A 393 22.69 8.87 -13.79
N LYS A 394 23.38 8.78 -12.65
CA LYS A 394 24.74 8.22 -12.58
C LYS A 394 24.74 6.72 -12.90
N ALA A 395 25.86 6.21 -13.40
CA ALA A 395 26.04 4.78 -13.66
C ALA A 395 26.04 3.96 -12.36
N GLU A 396 26.58 4.55 -11.29
CA GLU A 396 26.62 3.98 -9.95
C GLU A 396 26.09 5.04 -8.96
N PRO A 397 24.77 5.14 -8.77
CA PRO A 397 24.20 6.07 -7.80
C PRO A 397 24.64 5.69 -6.38
N HIS A 398 25.30 6.63 -5.70
CA HIS A 398 25.70 6.49 -4.30
C HIS A 398 24.60 6.96 -3.37
N TRP A 399 24.34 6.18 -2.32
CA TRP A 399 23.28 6.43 -1.35
C TRP A 399 23.87 6.72 0.02
N TYR A 400 23.35 7.75 0.68
CA TYR A 400 23.78 8.19 2.00
C TYR A 400 22.59 8.14 2.95
N GLN A 401 22.77 7.61 4.17
CA GLN A 401 21.77 7.79 5.22
C GLN A 401 21.70 9.29 5.54
N VAL A 402 20.54 9.91 5.33
CA VAL A 402 20.32 11.35 5.58
C VAL A 402 19.39 11.60 6.76
N TRP A 403 18.62 10.60 7.17
CA TRP A 403 17.72 10.69 8.32
C TRP A 403 17.62 9.35 9.06
N ASP A 404 17.29 9.43 10.34
CA ASP A 404 16.95 8.29 11.20
C ASP A 404 15.69 8.64 12.00
N ASP A 405 14.78 7.69 12.13
CA ASP A 405 13.48 7.90 12.77
C ASP A 405 13.62 8.23 14.26
N GLY A 406 14.74 7.86 14.88
CA GLY A 406 15.07 8.23 16.26
C GLY A 406 14.99 9.74 16.51
N ALA A 407 15.31 10.55 15.50
CA ALA A 407 15.25 12.01 15.56
C ALA A 407 13.81 12.57 15.55
N ALA A 408 12.85 11.85 14.98
CA ALA A 408 11.44 12.26 14.94
C ALA A 408 10.62 11.73 16.13
N ASN A 409 11.03 10.60 16.71
CA ASN A 409 10.22 9.85 17.67
C ASN A 409 9.69 10.68 18.85
N ARG A 410 10.51 11.58 19.42
CA ARG A 410 10.09 12.42 20.56
C ARG A 410 8.99 13.42 20.20
N ALA A 411 8.91 13.83 18.94
CA ALA A 411 7.84 14.72 18.47
C ALA A 411 6.51 13.96 18.27
N LEU A 412 6.56 12.63 18.18
CA LEU A 412 5.39 11.75 18.03
C LEU A 412 4.84 11.24 19.38
N GLY A 413 5.42 11.66 20.50
CA GLY A 413 4.93 11.32 21.83
C GLY A 413 6.05 11.06 22.82
N ASN A 414 5.73 10.39 23.92
CA ASN A 414 6.70 10.01 24.94
C ASN A 414 7.52 8.77 24.52
N ASN A 415 8.15 8.85 23.35
CA ASN A 415 8.97 7.80 22.77
C ASN A 415 10.44 7.94 23.19
N ASP A 416 11.21 6.87 23.06
CA ASP A 416 12.67 6.94 23.02
C ASP A 416 13.17 7.52 21.68
N SER A 417 14.49 7.68 21.54
CA SER A 417 15.14 8.18 20.31
C SER A 417 15.74 7.05 19.47
N ILE A 418 15.14 5.86 19.45
CA ILE A 418 15.66 4.72 18.67
C ILE A 418 14.81 4.53 17.41
N GLY A 419 15.40 4.72 16.23
CA GLY A 419 14.70 4.50 14.95
C GLY A 419 14.53 3.04 14.54
N ALA A 420 15.30 2.10 15.12
CA ALA A 420 15.18 0.68 14.81
C ALA A 420 13.72 0.22 14.91
N SER A 421 13.24 -0.46 13.87
CA SER A 421 11.88 -0.98 13.75
C SER A 421 10.76 0.05 14.00
N SER A 422 10.94 1.30 13.57
CA SER A 422 9.86 2.29 13.51
C SER A 422 8.77 1.94 12.49
N ASN A 423 9.00 0.94 11.63
CA ASN A 423 8.04 0.40 10.66
C ASN A 423 7.52 1.47 9.69
N GLY A 424 8.44 2.21 9.06
CA GLY A 424 8.11 3.15 8.00
C GLY A 424 7.45 2.48 6.81
N GLY A 425 6.28 3.00 6.43
CA GLY A 425 5.42 2.39 5.43
C GLY A 425 5.20 3.23 4.17
N TRP A 426 5.30 4.56 4.28
CA TRP A 426 5.16 5.46 3.14
C TRP A 426 6.10 6.66 3.22
N ILE A 427 6.65 7.05 2.06
CA ILE A 427 7.48 8.25 1.88
C ILE A 427 7.15 8.93 0.55
N GLN A 428 7.00 10.25 0.55
CA GLN A 428 6.82 11.04 -0.66
C GLN A 428 7.52 12.39 -0.60
N THR A 429 8.20 12.75 -1.68
CA THR A 429 8.72 14.11 -1.89
C THR A 429 7.56 14.99 -2.31
N SER A 430 7.43 16.18 -1.71
CA SER A 430 6.46 17.16 -2.18
C SER A 430 6.74 17.54 -3.63
N PRO A 431 5.72 17.82 -4.47
CA PRO A 431 5.95 18.15 -5.88
C PRO A 431 6.84 19.40 -6.09
N ASP A 432 6.89 20.31 -5.12
CA ASP A 432 7.77 21.47 -5.09
C ASP A 432 9.17 21.21 -4.48
N ASP A 433 9.50 19.97 -4.13
CA ASP A 433 10.77 19.52 -3.54
C ASP A 433 11.18 20.21 -2.22
N ARG A 434 10.24 20.81 -1.50
CA ARG A 434 10.54 21.46 -0.21
C ARG A 434 10.51 20.49 0.95
N PHE A 435 9.63 19.49 0.88
CA PHE A 435 9.35 18.58 1.96
C PHE A 435 9.46 17.12 1.56
N LEU A 436 9.75 16.28 2.55
CA LEU A 436 9.64 14.84 2.47
C LEU A 436 8.65 14.37 3.54
N TYR A 437 7.52 13.85 3.10
CA TYR A 437 6.46 13.33 3.96
C TYR A 437 6.73 11.88 4.30
N ARG A 438 6.46 11.48 5.55
CA ARG A 438 6.71 10.11 6.00
C ARG A 438 5.67 9.62 7.00
N ALA A 439 5.19 8.40 6.79
CA ALA A 439 4.29 7.67 7.68
C ALA A 439 5.02 6.50 8.36
N ILE A 440 4.88 6.41 9.70
CA ILE A 440 5.42 5.31 10.49
C ILE A 440 4.36 4.71 11.41
N GLN A 441 4.34 3.39 11.50
CA GLN A 441 3.48 2.69 12.48
C GLN A 441 4.01 2.86 13.90
N GLY A 442 5.32 3.09 14.04
CA GLY A 442 6.02 2.99 15.31
C GLY A 442 6.39 1.53 15.62
N ARG A 443 6.94 1.33 16.82
CA ARG A 443 7.49 0.06 17.25
C ARG A 443 6.57 -0.64 18.24
N GLN A 444 6.33 -1.94 18.02
CA GLN A 444 5.57 -2.78 18.95
C GLN A 444 6.37 -3.02 20.25
N LYS A 445 5.67 -3.25 21.36
CA LYS A 445 6.31 -3.63 22.63
C LYS A 445 7.11 -4.92 22.47
N GLY A 446 8.28 -4.99 23.09
CA GLY A 446 9.12 -6.18 23.08
C GLY A 446 9.99 -6.37 21.82
N THR A 447 9.92 -5.47 20.84
CA THR A 447 10.54 -5.66 19.51
C THR A 447 12.07 -5.71 19.59
N LEU A 448 12.69 -4.78 20.34
CA LEU A 448 14.14 -4.75 20.54
C LEU A 448 14.62 -5.55 21.75
N GLY A 449 13.71 -6.27 22.42
CA GLY A 449 13.98 -7.05 23.63
C GLY A 449 12.83 -6.94 24.64
N PRO A 450 12.81 -7.78 25.69
CA PRO A 450 11.67 -7.91 26.61
C PRO A 450 11.22 -6.60 27.29
N ASP A 451 12.16 -5.67 27.49
CA ASP A 451 11.91 -4.39 28.17
C ASP A 451 11.61 -3.23 27.20
N ASP A 452 11.54 -3.47 25.88
CA ASP A 452 11.23 -2.44 24.90
C ASP A 452 9.78 -1.95 25.06
N PRO A 453 9.56 -0.68 25.47
CA PRO A 453 8.21 -0.14 25.65
C PRO A 453 7.47 0.09 24.34
N GLY A 454 8.16 -0.06 23.20
CA GLY A 454 7.66 0.32 21.88
C GLY A 454 7.56 1.83 21.70
N THR A 455 7.10 2.27 20.54
CA THR A 455 6.94 3.69 20.19
C THR A 455 5.61 3.96 19.52
N THR A 456 5.03 5.12 19.82
CA THR A 456 3.91 5.70 19.08
C THR A 456 4.38 6.09 17.69
N GLY A 457 3.60 5.76 16.67
CA GLY A 457 3.83 6.20 15.29
C GLY A 457 3.07 7.46 14.92
N GLY A 458 3.08 7.80 13.64
CA GLY A 458 2.38 8.96 13.11
C GLY A 458 2.93 9.41 11.77
N VAL A 459 2.66 10.65 11.44
CA VAL A 459 3.18 11.33 10.25
C VAL A 459 4.17 12.37 10.67
N TYR A 460 5.28 12.48 9.95
CA TYR A 460 6.18 13.62 10.11
C TYR A 460 6.69 14.12 8.76
N VAL A 461 7.14 15.37 8.78
CA VAL A 461 7.54 16.14 7.60
C VAL A 461 8.97 16.59 7.80
N LEU A 462 9.82 16.32 6.84
CA LEU A 462 11.20 16.81 6.82
C LEU A 462 11.32 17.96 5.81
N ASN A 463 11.98 19.05 6.20
CA ASN A 463 12.49 20.02 5.23
C ASN A 463 13.76 19.43 4.58
N ILE A 464 13.78 19.41 3.24
CA ILE A 464 14.90 18.86 2.46
C ILE A 464 15.62 19.91 1.60
N GLU A 465 15.21 21.17 1.66
CA GLU A 465 15.69 22.24 0.77
C GLU A 465 17.22 22.42 0.85
N ASN A 466 17.76 22.42 2.08
CA ASN A 466 19.21 22.57 2.29
C ASN A 466 20.03 21.42 1.72
N LEU A 467 19.48 20.20 1.74
CA LEU A 467 20.11 19.01 1.14
C LEU A 467 20.11 19.13 -0.38
N LEU A 468 18.97 19.47 -0.97
CA LEU A 468 18.83 19.58 -2.42
C LEU A 468 19.65 20.75 -2.99
N ALA A 469 19.79 21.85 -2.23
CA ALA A 469 20.62 22.99 -2.59
C ALA A 469 22.12 22.65 -2.77
N GLN A 470 22.59 21.50 -2.25
CA GLN A 470 23.96 21.02 -2.49
C GLN A 470 24.18 20.54 -3.93
N GLY A 471 23.11 20.23 -4.65
CA GLY A 471 23.15 19.81 -6.05
C GLY A 471 23.57 18.35 -6.28
N PRO A 472 23.67 17.94 -7.56
CA PRO A 472 23.80 16.54 -7.97
C PRO A 472 25.16 15.89 -7.63
N ASP A 473 26.13 16.66 -7.17
CA ASP A 473 27.50 16.22 -6.84
C ASP A 473 27.77 16.15 -5.33
N TRP A 474 26.75 16.39 -4.51
CA TRP A 474 26.85 16.18 -3.06
C TRP A 474 27.26 14.74 -2.73
N ALA A 475 28.19 14.56 -1.79
CA ALA A 475 28.80 13.25 -1.53
C ALA A 475 28.89 12.87 -0.03
N GLY A 476 27.98 13.40 0.81
CA GLY A 476 27.92 13.05 2.22
C GLY A 476 28.66 14.04 3.16
N PRO A 477 28.91 13.65 4.42
CA PRO A 477 28.98 12.25 4.88
C PRO A 477 27.64 11.61 5.26
N GLY A 478 26.53 12.36 5.36
CA GLY A 478 25.27 11.81 5.90
C GLY A 478 25.31 11.63 7.42
N ILE A 479 24.48 10.73 7.96
CA ILE A 479 24.48 10.33 9.37
C ILE A 479 25.67 9.42 9.63
N GLN A 480 26.50 9.75 10.64
CA GLN A 480 27.76 9.07 10.95
C GLN A 480 27.84 8.57 12.39
N THR A 481 27.04 9.12 13.30
CA THR A 481 27.09 8.78 14.72
C THR A 481 25.72 8.43 15.26
N LYS A 482 25.68 7.64 16.34
CA LYS A 482 24.43 7.31 17.03
C LYS A 482 23.72 8.52 17.60
N GLU A 483 24.47 9.57 17.95
CA GLU A 483 23.88 10.83 18.41
C GLU A 483 23.10 11.49 17.28
N GLN A 484 23.71 11.61 16.10
CA GLN A 484 23.01 12.13 14.92
C GLN A 484 21.78 11.30 14.55
N ALA A 485 21.82 9.97 14.72
CA ALA A 485 20.64 9.12 14.53
C ALA A 485 19.52 9.39 15.56
N ARG A 486 19.87 9.80 16.79
CA ARG A 486 18.91 10.05 17.88
C ARG A 486 18.31 11.45 17.88
N SER A 487 19.08 12.45 17.46
CA SER A 487 18.70 13.87 17.59
C SER A 487 18.70 14.63 16.26
N GLY A 488 19.06 13.98 15.15
CA GLY A 488 19.30 14.62 13.86
C GLY A 488 20.74 15.14 13.76
N ALA A 489 21.20 15.44 12.54
CA ALA A 489 22.51 16.06 12.36
C ALA A 489 22.42 17.58 12.33
N ASP A 490 23.12 18.24 13.23
CA ASP A 490 23.28 19.71 13.22
C ASP A 490 24.45 20.12 12.32
N ASN A 491 24.32 19.86 11.01
CA ASN A 491 25.35 20.22 10.01
C ASN A 491 24.84 21.22 8.96
N GLY A 492 23.62 21.72 9.10
CA GLY A 492 22.99 22.67 8.19
C GLY A 492 22.68 22.15 6.79
N VAL A 493 22.95 20.87 6.50
CA VAL A 493 22.75 20.25 5.18
C VAL A 493 21.69 19.15 5.23
N LEU A 494 21.74 18.26 6.23
CA LEU A 494 20.81 17.14 6.30
C LEU A 494 19.37 17.62 6.57
N PRO A 495 18.37 16.80 6.21
CA PRO A 495 16.97 17.13 6.46
C PRO A 495 16.72 17.46 7.93
N THR A 496 15.76 18.36 8.17
CA THR A 496 15.33 18.76 9.51
C THR A 496 13.85 18.53 9.70
N LEU A 497 13.42 18.17 10.91
CA LEU A 497 12.00 18.00 11.22
C LEU A 497 11.24 19.34 11.13
N ALA A 498 10.31 19.44 10.18
CA ALA A 498 9.43 20.59 10.01
C ALA A 498 8.14 20.46 10.83
N GLY A 499 7.61 19.24 10.94
CA GLY A 499 6.39 18.95 11.68
C GLY A 499 6.21 17.48 11.98
N ALA A 500 5.38 17.17 12.98
CA ALA A 500 5.01 15.82 13.34
C ALA A 500 3.59 15.78 13.93
N ALA A 501 2.80 14.81 13.49
CA ALA A 501 1.44 14.56 13.96
C ALA A 501 1.36 13.09 14.43
N PRO A 502 1.27 12.84 15.75
CA PRO A 502 1.08 11.49 16.24
C PRO A 502 -0.32 10.98 15.87
N ILE A 503 -0.38 9.71 15.47
CA ILE A 503 -1.64 9.00 15.24
C ILE A 503 -1.74 7.93 16.32
N ASN A 504 -2.91 7.84 16.96
CA ASN A 504 -3.13 6.97 18.13
C ASN A 504 -2.10 7.18 19.26
N PRO A 505 -1.94 8.43 19.75
CA PRO A 505 -0.88 8.77 20.70
C PRO A 505 -0.90 7.89 21.96
N GLY A 506 0.28 7.39 22.35
CA GLY A 506 0.44 6.53 23.53
C GLY A 506 0.17 5.05 23.27
N THR A 507 -0.18 4.65 22.05
CA THR A 507 -0.38 3.26 21.66
C THR A 507 0.80 2.78 20.79
N PRO A 508 1.70 1.93 21.30
CA PRO A 508 2.86 1.49 20.54
C PRO A 508 2.49 0.73 19.26
N GLY A 509 3.17 1.05 18.16
CA GLY A 509 3.02 0.38 16.87
C GLY A 509 1.64 0.52 16.21
N ALA A 510 0.88 1.56 16.57
CA ALA A 510 -0.47 1.82 16.06
C ALA A 510 -0.59 3.10 15.21
N GLY A 511 0.53 3.64 14.73
CA GLY A 511 0.54 4.71 13.73
C GLY A 511 0.20 4.21 12.33
N PRO A 512 0.15 5.11 11.33
CA PRO A 512 -0.17 4.75 9.95
C PRO A 512 0.93 3.94 9.28
N HIS A 513 0.53 3.09 8.34
CA HIS A 513 1.44 2.40 7.44
C HIS A 513 1.53 3.14 6.10
N TRP A 514 0.40 3.49 5.49
CA TRP A 514 0.36 4.12 4.17
C TRP A 514 -0.01 5.62 4.25
N GLY A 515 0.15 6.31 3.12
CA GLY A 515 -0.35 7.67 2.96
C GLY A 515 -0.53 8.09 1.50
N ALA A 516 -1.15 9.26 1.33
CA ALA A 516 -1.25 9.99 0.07
C ALA A 516 -1.24 11.49 0.36
N TYR A 517 -0.58 12.27 -0.49
CA TYR A 517 -0.72 13.73 -0.43
C TYR A 517 -1.89 14.17 -1.31
N ASP A 518 -2.50 15.28 -0.94
CA ASP A 518 -3.47 15.95 -1.79
C ASP A 518 -2.79 16.96 -2.71
N ASN A 519 -3.01 16.81 -4.01
CA ASN A 519 -2.52 17.72 -5.03
C ASN A 519 -3.62 18.61 -5.62
N PHE A 520 -4.76 18.79 -4.96
CA PHE A 520 -5.84 19.65 -5.46
C PHE A 520 -6.15 20.82 -4.53
N GLU A 521 -6.52 21.95 -5.13
CA GLU A 521 -7.09 23.10 -4.43
C GLU A 521 -8.30 23.64 -5.20
N LEU A 522 -9.36 24.01 -4.49
CA LEU A 522 -10.53 24.64 -5.10
C LEU A 522 -10.25 26.10 -5.42
N GLY A 523 -10.16 26.44 -6.71
CA GLY A 523 -9.90 27.79 -7.18
C GLY A 523 -11.13 28.72 -7.09
N GLU A 524 -10.88 30.02 -7.20
CA GLU A 524 -11.95 31.05 -7.22
C GLU A 524 -12.92 30.89 -8.41
N ASP A 525 -12.49 30.21 -9.48
CA ASP A 525 -13.34 29.88 -10.63
C ASP A 525 -14.30 28.70 -10.37
N GLY A 526 -14.23 28.13 -9.17
CA GLY A 526 -15.05 27.04 -8.68
C GLY A 526 -14.64 25.67 -9.19
N PHE A 527 -13.47 25.52 -9.83
CA PHE A 527 -12.88 24.23 -10.23
C PHE A 527 -11.70 23.86 -9.34
N TYR A 528 -11.42 22.57 -9.20
CA TYR A 528 -10.16 22.12 -8.60
C TYR A 528 -9.02 22.32 -9.59
N HIS A 529 -7.86 22.69 -9.07
CA HIS A 529 -6.61 22.84 -9.82
C HIS A 529 -5.55 21.98 -9.17
N GLU A 530 -4.67 21.39 -9.99
CA GLU A 530 -3.52 20.67 -9.46
C GLU A 530 -2.50 21.66 -8.88
N VAL A 531 -2.07 21.41 -7.64
CA VAL A 531 -1.10 22.23 -6.91
C VAL A 531 0.18 21.44 -6.61
N THR A 532 1.29 22.17 -6.50
CA THR A 532 2.60 21.57 -6.20
C THR A 532 2.97 21.57 -4.72
N SER A 533 2.16 22.23 -3.88
CA SER A 533 2.40 22.38 -2.45
C SER A 533 1.20 21.83 -1.68
N PRO A 534 1.15 20.52 -1.42
CA PRO A 534 0.08 19.88 -0.66
C PRO A 534 -0.12 20.52 0.71
N ASP A 535 -1.38 20.75 1.07
CA ASP A 535 -1.79 21.27 2.38
C ASP A 535 -2.42 20.19 3.27
N ARG A 536 -2.57 18.96 2.76
CA ARG A 536 -3.05 17.83 3.54
C ARG A 536 -2.58 16.48 2.99
N LEU A 537 -2.56 15.51 3.89
CA LEU A 537 -2.21 14.11 3.66
C LEU A 537 -3.35 13.24 4.17
N ALA A 538 -3.67 12.17 3.46
CA ALA A 538 -4.45 11.06 3.99
C ALA A 538 -3.49 9.96 4.45
N VAL A 539 -3.82 9.28 5.54
CA VAL A 539 -3.03 8.14 6.04
C VAL A 539 -3.91 7.04 6.59
N SER A 540 -3.53 5.79 6.30
CA SER A 540 -4.23 4.59 6.76
C SER A 540 -3.31 3.67 7.57
N ASN A 541 -3.91 2.90 8.46
CA ASN A 541 -3.20 1.97 9.34
C ASN A 541 -3.66 0.53 9.11
N TYR A 542 -2.99 -0.08 8.15
CA TYR A 542 -3.04 -1.50 7.82
C TYR A 542 -1.78 -1.81 7.00
N PHE A 543 -1.15 -2.97 7.21
CA PHE A 543 0.01 -3.38 6.43
C PHE A 543 -0.33 -4.52 5.47
N VAL A 544 -0.33 -5.76 5.94
CA VAL A 544 -0.71 -6.89 5.10
C VAL A 544 -1.19 -7.97 6.03
N ALA A 545 -2.31 -8.58 5.68
CA ALA A 545 -2.86 -9.73 6.35
C ALA A 545 -1.77 -10.79 6.50
N ARG A 546 -1.91 -11.59 7.57
CA ARG A 546 -1.01 -12.69 7.92
C ARG A 546 0.37 -12.25 8.41
N SER A 547 0.87 -11.05 8.13
CA SER A 547 2.17 -10.55 8.68
C SER A 547 2.20 -10.41 10.20
N GLY A 548 1.02 -10.28 10.83
CA GLY A 548 0.86 -9.97 12.25
C GLY A 548 0.89 -8.48 12.57
N LEU A 549 1.10 -7.61 11.58
CA LEU A 549 0.92 -6.16 11.67
C LEU A 549 -0.40 -5.78 10.99
N ASP A 550 -1.43 -5.60 11.81
CA ASP A 550 -2.82 -5.43 11.39
C ASP A 550 -3.23 -3.96 11.38
N GLY A 551 -2.78 -3.18 12.38
CA GLY A 551 -3.19 -1.80 12.55
C GLY A 551 -4.57 -1.65 13.22
N ASP A 552 -5.15 -0.45 13.15
CA ASP A 552 -6.47 -0.12 13.70
C ASP A 552 -7.53 0.13 12.62
N HIS A 553 -7.16 -0.06 11.34
CA HIS A 553 -8.02 0.09 10.16
C HIS A 553 -8.73 1.44 10.08
N LYS A 554 -8.05 2.52 10.51
CA LYS A 554 -8.56 3.88 10.37
C LYS A 554 -7.86 4.64 9.25
N VAL A 555 -8.62 5.49 8.58
CA VAL A 555 -8.11 6.49 7.64
C VAL A 555 -8.24 7.87 8.27
N ASN A 556 -7.15 8.62 8.38
CA ASN A 556 -7.10 9.96 8.96
C ASN A 556 -6.64 10.97 7.93
N ILE A 557 -7.02 12.24 8.11
CA ILE A 557 -6.44 13.37 7.38
C ILE A 557 -5.49 14.12 8.31
N VAL A 558 -4.32 14.49 7.80
CA VAL A 558 -3.32 15.33 8.45
C VAL A 558 -3.19 16.62 7.63
N LYS A 559 -3.48 17.77 8.25
CA LYS A 559 -3.28 19.09 7.66
C LYS A 559 -1.83 19.53 7.79
N LEU A 560 -1.35 20.21 6.77
CA LEU A 560 -0.02 20.77 6.63
C LEU A 560 -0.12 22.30 6.55
N SER A 561 0.70 22.99 7.34
CA SER A 561 0.92 24.43 7.13
C SER A 561 1.98 24.68 6.05
N PRO A 562 2.10 25.92 5.51
CA PRO A 562 3.13 26.25 4.53
C PRO A 562 4.59 26.01 4.98
N ASP A 563 4.83 26.01 6.29
CA ASP A 563 6.12 25.70 6.93
C ASP A 563 6.28 24.21 7.30
N GLY A 564 5.34 23.34 6.91
CA GLY A 564 5.41 21.89 7.07
C GLY A 564 4.95 21.37 8.44
N LYS A 565 4.29 22.20 9.27
CA LYS A 565 3.71 21.70 10.53
C LYS A 565 2.53 20.79 10.22
N ALA A 566 2.53 19.61 10.84
CA ALA A 566 1.52 18.60 10.65
C ALA A 566 0.54 18.56 11.84
N THR A 567 -0.76 18.47 11.57
CA THR A 567 -1.80 18.30 12.59
C THR A 567 -2.92 17.39 12.11
N VAL A 568 -3.45 16.52 12.98
CA VAL A 568 -4.59 15.67 12.62
C VAL A 568 -5.85 16.50 12.46
N ASP A 569 -6.55 16.36 11.33
CA ASP A 569 -7.81 17.04 11.08
C ASP A 569 -8.89 16.54 12.04
N GLN A 570 -9.30 17.41 12.97
CA GLN A 570 -10.31 17.10 13.97
C GLN A 570 -11.74 17.09 13.42
N ASN A 571 -11.96 17.51 12.18
CA ASN A 571 -13.29 17.57 11.56
C ASN A 571 -13.57 16.37 10.66
N PHE A 572 -12.54 15.66 10.20
CA PHE A 572 -12.70 14.43 9.44
C PHE A 572 -13.07 13.29 10.39
N ARG A 573 -14.37 12.99 10.48
CA ARG A 573 -14.94 12.12 11.51
C ARG A 573 -15.80 11.02 10.92
N ASP A 574 -15.68 9.84 11.50
CA ASP A 574 -16.50 8.68 11.16
C ASP A 574 -17.99 8.94 11.43
N GLU A 575 -18.82 8.65 10.44
CA GLU A 575 -20.25 8.96 10.43
C GLU A 575 -21.07 8.19 11.48
N PHE A 576 -20.56 7.07 12.00
CA PHE A 576 -21.26 6.23 12.97
C PHE A 576 -20.80 6.48 14.40
N THR A 577 -19.49 6.64 14.59
CA THR A 577 -18.88 6.77 15.91
C THR A 577 -18.63 8.22 16.31
N GLY A 578 -18.58 9.15 15.35
CA GLY A 578 -18.19 10.55 15.57
C GLY A 578 -16.71 10.74 15.96
N GLN A 579 -15.92 9.66 15.96
CA GLN A 579 -14.50 9.73 16.26
C GLN A 579 -13.72 10.33 15.09
N VAL A 580 -12.55 10.90 15.40
CA VAL A 580 -11.62 11.37 14.37
C VAL A 580 -11.10 10.18 13.56
N GLY A 581 -11.05 10.36 12.24
CA GLY A 581 -10.71 9.33 11.26
C GLY A 581 -11.89 8.42 10.93
N ILE A 582 -11.90 7.88 9.72
CA ILE A 582 -12.95 6.98 9.22
C ILE A 582 -12.59 5.56 9.61
N ASN A 583 -13.48 4.91 10.36
CA ASN A 583 -13.21 3.60 10.93
C ASN A 583 -13.71 2.49 10.00
N PHE A 584 -12.81 1.66 9.48
CA PHE A 584 -13.18 0.51 8.64
C PHE A 584 -13.54 -0.73 9.47
N ASN A 585 -13.34 -0.71 10.79
CA ASN A 585 -13.87 -1.72 11.71
C ASN A 585 -15.35 -1.44 12.03
N ARG A 586 -16.22 -1.63 11.04
CA ARG A 586 -17.66 -1.36 11.12
C ARG A 586 -18.49 -2.58 10.71
N LYS A 587 -19.77 -2.59 11.08
CA LYS A 587 -20.67 -3.72 10.76
C LYS A 587 -21.21 -3.65 9.33
N SER A 588 -21.56 -2.45 8.89
CA SER A 588 -22.40 -2.23 7.71
C SER A 588 -21.72 -1.27 6.75
N TRP A 589 -21.79 -1.61 5.46
CA TRP A 589 -21.35 -0.81 4.33
C TRP A 589 -22.53 -0.53 3.39
N PRO A 590 -22.41 0.42 2.45
CA PRO A 590 -23.39 0.59 1.38
C PRO A 590 -23.69 -0.70 0.60
N HIS A 591 -22.69 -1.59 0.46
CA HIS A 591 -22.85 -2.90 -0.19
C HIS A 591 -23.38 -4.03 0.73
N GLY A 592 -23.61 -3.76 2.03
CA GLY A 592 -24.22 -4.71 2.95
C GLY A 592 -23.47 -4.93 4.26
N ASP A 593 -23.97 -5.86 5.07
CA ASP A 593 -23.42 -6.23 6.38
C ASP A 593 -22.27 -7.25 6.24
N PHE A 594 -21.15 -6.82 5.64
CA PHE A 594 -19.95 -7.66 5.47
C PHE A 594 -18.95 -7.56 6.62
N GLY A 595 -19.08 -6.56 7.50
CA GLY A 595 -18.21 -6.43 8.68
C GLY A 595 -16.97 -5.58 8.40
N ASN A 596 -15.89 -5.87 9.12
CA ASN A 596 -14.68 -5.06 9.10
C ASN A 596 -14.00 -5.11 7.73
N ALA A 597 -13.34 -4.01 7.36
CA ALA A 597 -12.48 -3.96 6.19
C ALA A 597 -11.09 -3.42 6.55
N LYS A 598 -10.13 -3.69 5.68
CA LYS A 598 -8.70 -3.42 5.86
C LYS A 598 -8.26 -2.40 4.80
N PRO A 599 -8.23 -1.09 5.12
CA PRO A 599 -7.88 -0.03 4.16
C PRO A 599 -6.37 0.06 3.98
N HIS A 600 -5.85 -0.19 2.77
CA HIS A 600 -4.40 -0.19 2.55
C HIS A 600 -3.90 1.06 1.82
N SER A 601 -4.43 1.33 0.63
CA SER A 601 -3.97 2.44 -0.21
C SER A 601 -5.08 3.44 -0.44
N GLU A 602 -4.72 4.71 -0.49
CA GLU A 602 -5.65 5.80 -0.73
C GLU A 602 -5.13 6.81 -1.76
N LEU A 603 -6.06 7.54 -2.39
CA LEU A 603 -5.78 8.58 -3.39
C LEU A 603 -6.80 9.71 -3.28
N PHE A 604 -6.33 10.96 -3.32
CA PHE A 604 -7.19 12.12 -3.59
C PHE A 604 -7.51 12.16 -5.08
N VAL A 605 -8.79 12.30 -5.39
CA VAL A 605 -9.30 12.26 -6.77
C VAL A 605 -10.46 13.23 -6.91
N VAL A 606 -10.53 13.89 -8.06
CA VAL A 606 -11.64 14.75 -8.45
C VAL A 606 -12.20 14.24 -9.78
N ALA A 607 -13.50 14.38 -10.01
CA ALA A 607 -14.07 14.01 -11.31
C ALA A 607 -13.46 14.86 -12.44
N ASP A 608 -13.27 14.29 -13.64
CA ASP A 608 -12.61 14.99 -14.75
C ASP A 608 -13.30 16.31 -15.16
N ALA A 609 -14.63 16.36 -15.00
CA ALA A 609 -15.44 17.54 -15.28
C ALA A 609 -15.24 18.68 -14.24
N ASP A 610 -14.62 18.36 -13.12
CA ASP A 610 -14.49 19.22 -11.95
C ASP A 610 -13.07 19.74 -11.70
N VAL A 611 -12.08 19.23 -12.46
CA VAL A 611 -10.69 19.72 -12.47
C VAL A 611 -10.42 20.52 -13.74
N LYS A 612 -9.58 21.54 -13.68
CA LYS A 612 -9.08 22.26 -14.87
C LYS A 612 -7.59 22.16 -15.09
#